data_AF-A0A7W2RMH6-F1
#
_entry.id   AF-A0A7W2RMH6-F1
#
_cell.length_a   1.000
_cell.length_b   1.000
_cell.length_c   1.000
_cell.angle_alpha   90.00
_cell.angle_beta   90.00
_cell.angle_gamma   90.00
#
_symmetry.space_group_name_H-M   'P 1'
#
loop_
_entity.id
_entity.type
_entity.pdbx_description
1 polymer ?
#
loop_
_entity_poly.entity_id
_entity_poly.type
_entity_poly.pdbx_seq_one_letter_code
_entity_poly.pdbx_strand_id
1 'polypeptide(L)'
;MIKKFSLLALCSLSANAEVNVLANGTLETTACAYGRGSVAILEAKNQASIELANFIKGNKSLSAQATTQQISSSLTDDAATLYQKKRSLMLAGLNSMAMPLNYSSPILSGNDTCMKVSLDPNQLGASEEQNWQEDSHDISVTVIGEGWAKKGKSALVNAEQDALQRAVSQVVGVWLSQQYAQSSSTEMSIVDGNESMHMRELIGQQLSSHSEGLVKEWQTLKTKALQGAGMQVTLLAVVEKAPLVQQASQLLSIIGSPRVKVFAPEPLKTELKAWLNQQGIEVGDSASLAIYAQSELVKRENNRRLHLSIDVRDLSGNIYGNWKNDPSLMSLPKDPHVEQDLLAVYLASPSQSRALHLALNQAFTQVVARGGLVREILLPNQKLTEPEMLHDVLNTLGGVSDVAIHKRNDYTVASLRYKGNTGELANAVDQAIGTITSKTLSKIKIEDDFTLRYK
;
A
#
# COMPACT_ATOMS: atom_id res chain seq x y z
N MET A 1 -42.67 15.85 -41.05
CA MET A 1 -42.77 14.50 -40.44
C MET A 1 -41.48 14.23 -39.67
N ILE A 2 -41.51 14.45 -38.35
CA ILE A 2 -40.35 14.29 -37.46
C ILE A 2 -40.42 12.87 -36.89
N LYS A 3 -39.53 11.98 -37.33
CA LYS A 3 -39.35 10.66 -36.72
C LYS A 3 -38.54 10.83 -35.43
N LYS A 4 -39.23 10.77 -34.28
CA LYS A 4 -38.59 10.63 -32.96
C LYS A 4 -38.01 9.22 -32.87
N PHE A 5 -36.70 9.10 -33.00
CA PHE A 5 -35.97 7.92 -32.49
C PHE A 5 -35.76 8.16 -30.99
N SER A 6 -36.58 7.50 -30.17
CA SER A 6 -36.32 7.37 -28.74
C SER A 6 -35.07 6.51 -28.57
N LEU A 7 -33.95 7.14 -28.21
CA LEU A 7 -32.77 6.47 -27.69
C LEU A 7 -33.17 5.87 -26.32
N LEU A 8 -33.40 4.57 -26.28
CA LEU A 8 -33.38 3.80 -25.03
C LEU A 8 -31.92 3.77 -24.58
N ALA A 9 -31.56 4.70 -23.71
CA ALA A 9 -30.36 4.58 -22.89
C ALA A 9 -30.51 3.32 -22.03
N LEU A 10 -29.83 2.25 -22.43
CA LEU A 10 -29.53 1.13 -21.54
C LEU A 10 -28.53 1.63 -20.50
N CYS A 11 -29.02 2.36 -19.50
CA CYS A 11 -28.33 2.49 -18.24
C CYS A 11 -28.26 1.08 -17.65
N SER A 12 -27.09 0.47 -17.72
CA SER A 12 -26.73 -0.65 -16.86
C SER A 12 -26.87 -0.17 -15.42
N LEU A 13 -28.00 -0.50 -14.81
CA LEU A 13 -28.21 -0.39 -13.38
C LEU A 13 -27.16 -1.28 -12.73
N SER A 14 -26.09 -0.68 -12.22
CA SER A 14 -25.28 -1.30 -11.18
C SER A 14 -26.24 -1.59 -10.03
N ALA A 15 -26.65 -2.85 -9.91
CA ALA A 15 -27.41 -3.31 -8.75
C ALA A 15 -26.61 -2.90 -7.52
N ASN A 16 -27.20 -2.08 -6.64
CA ASN A 16 -26.58 -1.76 -5.36
C ASN A 16 -26.29 -3.10 -4.68
N ALA A 17 -25.00 -3.45 -4.56
CA ALA A 17 -24.59 -4.69 -3.93
C ALA A 17 -24.85 -4.55 -2.43
N GLU A 18 -25.98 -5.09 -1.98
CA GLU A 18 -26.33 -5.12 -0.56
C GLU A 18 -25.49 -6.21 0.13
N VAL A 19 -24.96 -5.89 1.31
CA VAL A 19 -24.26 -6.88 2.14
C VAL A 19 -25.29 -7.58 3.01
N ASN A 20 -25.49 -8.87 2.76
CA ASN A 20 -26.37 -9.69 3.56
C ASN A 20 -25.61 -10.26 4.75
N VAL A 21 -26.24 -10.24 5.93
CA VAL A 21 -25.73 -10.90 7.13
C VAL A 21 -26.49 -12.20 7.33
N LEU A 22 -25.82 -13.33 7.19
CA LEU A 22 -26.43 -14.64 7.44
C LEU A 22 -26.64 -14.89 8.94
N ALA A 23 -27.52 -15.83 9.28
CA ALA A 23 -27.86 -16.18 10.67
C ALA A 23 -26.67 -16.69 11.51
N ASN A 24 -25.62 -17.18 10.85
CA ASN A 24 -24.35 -17.59 11.48
C ASN A 24 -23.34 -16.43 11.62
N GLY A 25 -23.73 -15.20 11.28
CA GLY A 25 -22.88 -14.01 11.30
C GLY A 25 -21.97 -13.86 10.08
N THR A 26 -22.01 -14.77 9.10
CA THR A 26 -21.28 -14.62 7.83
C THR A 26 -21.81 -13.40 7.09
N LEU A 27 -20.90 -12.53 6.64
CA LEU A 27 -21.20 -11.40 5.79
C LEU A 27 -21.05 -11.85 4.35
N GLU A 28 -22.01 -11.57 3.49
CA GLU A 28 -21.94 -11.92 2.08
C GLU A 28 -22.41 -10.78 1.19
N THR A 29 -21.79 -10.66 0.03
CA THR A 29 -22.27 -9.74 -1.00
C THR A 29 -21.99 -10.31 -2.38
N THR A 30 -22.72 -9.82 -3.37
CA THR A 30 -22.56 -10.22 -4.77
C THR A 30 -22.40 -8.97 -5.62
N ALA A 31 -21.34 -8.93 -6.41
CA ALA A 31 -21.16 -7.90 -7.43
C ALA A 31 -21.04 -8.56 -8.80
N CYS A 32 -21.46 -7.80 -9.82
CA CYS A 32 -21.45 -8.23 -11.21
C CYS A 32 -20.67 -7.23 -12.04
N ALA A 33 -19.80 -7.73 -12.91
CA ALA A 33 -19.08 -6.93 -13.88
C ALA A 33 -19.47 -7.35 -15.29
N TYR A 34 -19.64 -6.36 -16.17
CA TYR A 34 -19.99 -6.60 -17.55
C TYR A 34 -18.90 -7.38 -18.30
N GLY A 35 -19.30 -8.40 -19.04
CA GLY A 35 -18.40 -9.20 -19.87
C GLY A 35 -18.07 -10.58 -19.30
N ARG A 36 -17.08 -11.24 -19.92
CA ARG A 36 -16.67 -12.63 -19.62
C ARG A 36 -15.16 -12.72 -19.49
N GLY A 37 -14.69 -13.78 -18.82
CA GLY A 37 -13.26 -14.07 -18.66
C GLY A 37 -12.63 -13.41 -17.44
N SER A 38 -11.31 -13.52 -17.32
CA SER A 38 -10.58 -13.20 -16.09
C SER A 38 -10.72 -11.75 -15.63
N VAL A 39 -10.88 -10.79 -16.54
CA VAL A 39 -11.06 -9.37 -16.21
C VAL A 39 -12.43 -9.12 -15.56
N ALA A 40 -13.50 -9.65 -16.14
CA ALA A 40 -14.84 -9.53 -15.56
C ALA A 40 -14.93 -10.27 -14.21
N ILE A 41 -14.26 -11.42 -14.08
CA ILE A 41 -14.16 -12.14 -12.80
C ILE A 41 -13.42 -11.28 -11.76
N LEU A 42 -12.28 -10.68 -12.12
CA LEU A 42 -11.47 -9.88 -11.22
C LEU A 42 -12.20 -8.60 -10.77
N GLU A 43 -12.87 -7.92 -11.70
CA GLU A 43 -13.66 -6.72 -11.41
C GLU A 43 -14.83 -7.06 -10.48
N ALA A 44 -15.56 -8.14 -10.76
CA ALA A 44 -16.65 -8.60 -9.89
C ALA A 44 -16.16 -9.00 -8.50
N LYS A 45 -14.96 -9.61 -8.40
CA LYS A 45 -14.30 -9.89 -7.10
C LYS A 45 -13.97 -8.60 -6.37
N ASN A 46 -13.33 -7.63 -7.05
CA ASN A 46 -12.86 -6.41 -6.41
C ASN A 46 -14.02 -5.55 -5.91
N GLN A 47 -15.05 -5.37 -6.74
CA GLN A 47 -16.25 -4.64 -6.36
C GLN A 47 -16.95 -5.26 -5.15
N ALA A 48 -17.15 -6.58 -5.14
CA ALA A 48 -17.76 -7.26 -4.01
C ALA A 48 -16.92 -7.14 -2.72
N SER A 49 -15.58 -7.23 -2.83
CA SER A 49 -14.68 -7.04 -1.69
C SER A 49 -14.68 -5.62 -1.14
N ILE A 50 -14.75 -4.60 -2.01
CA ILE A 50 -14.85 -3.18 -1.62
C ILE A 50 -16.16 -2.92 -0.89
N GLU A 51 -17.28 -3.46 -1.38
CA GLU A 51 -18.59 -3.27 -0.75
C GLU A 51 -18.63 -3.89 0.65
N LEU A 52 -18.07 -5.09 0.78
CA LEU A 52 -17.91 -5.75 2.07
C LEU A 52 -17.03 -4.94 3.03
N ALA A 53 -15.93 -4.37 2.53
CA ALA A 53 -15.03 -3.51 3.32
C ALA A 53 -15.72 -2.22 3.77
N ASN A 54 -16.49 -1.58 2.89
CA ASN A 54 -17.25 -0.37 3.17
C ASN A 54 -18.30 -0.62 4.24
N PHE A 55 -19.01 -1.76 4.16
CA PHE A 55 -19.97 -2.19 5.15
C PHE A 55 -19.34 -2.34 6.54
N ILE A 56 -18.20 -3.04 6.64
CA ILE A 56 -17.51 -3.25 7.94
C ILE A 56 -17.00 -1.93 8.54
N LYS A 57 -16.47 -1.04 7.69
CA LYS A 57 -16.01 0.31 8.10
C LYS A 57 -17.16 1.17 8.59
N GLY A 58 -18.27 1.20 7.87
CA GLY A 58 -19.44 2.02 8.17
C GLY A 58 -20.25 1.53 9.38
N ASN A 59 -20.38 0.21 9.54
CA ASN A 59 -21.37 -0.36 10.45
C ASN A 59 -20.73 -0.78 11.78
N LYS A 60 -20.90 0.07 12.80
CA LYS A 60 -20.40 -0.15 14.17
C LYS A 60 -21.18 -1.22 14.94
N SER A 61 -22.45 -1.39 14.64
CA SER A 61 -23.33 -2.40 15.24
C SER A 61 -24.39 -2.83 14.23
N LEU A 62 -24.58 -4.15 14.07
CA LEU A 62 -25.66 -4.71 13.26
C LEU A 62 -27.04 -4.58 13.93
N SER A 63 -27.09 -4.45 15.27
CA SER A 63 -28.34 -4.30 16.01
C SER A 63 -29.02 -2.93 15.82
N ALA A 64 -28.26 -1.91 15.38
CA ALA A 64 -28.79 -0.57 15.13
C ALA A 64 -29.39 -0.40 13.71
N GLN A 65 -29.17 -1.36 12.82
CA GLN A 65 -29.57 -1.29 11.39
C GLN A 65 -30.71 -2.23 10.99
N ALA A 66 -31.14 -3.13 11.89
CA ALA A 66 -32.39 -3.88 11.70
C ALA A 66 -33.62 -2.96 11.50
N THR A 67 -33.51 -1.69 11.89
CA THR A 67 -34.57 -0.67 11.75
C THR A 67 -34.53 0.11 10.43
N THR A 68 -33.51 -0.07 9.56
CA THR A 68 -33.27 0.79 8.37
C THR A 68 -33.26 0.07 7.01
N GLN A 69 -33.87 -1.12 6.87
CA GLN A 69 -34.09 -1.82 5.58
C GLN A 69 -32.83 -2.21 4.78
N GLN A 70 -31.62 -2.22 5.38
CA GLN A 70 -30.36 -2.59 4.70
C GLN A 70 -29.83 -4.00 5.06
N ILE A 71 -30.64 -4.82 5.74
CA ILE A 71 -30.27 -6.20 6.11
C ILE A 71 -31.48 -7.10 5.82
N SER A 72 -31.36 -7.95 4.81
CA SER A 72 -32.47 -8.73 4.23
C SER A 72 -32.77 -10.07 4.93
N SER A 73 -32.34 -10.26 6.18
CA SER A 73 -32.51 -11.50 6.94
C SER A 73 -32.75 -11.24 8.43
N SER A 74 -33.49 -12.15 9.08
CA SER A 74 -33.71 -12.17 10.52
C SER A 74 -32.38 -12.35 11.25
N LEU A 75 -31.74 -11.23 11.63
CA LEU A 75 -30.55 -11.23 12.48
C LEU A 75 -30.88 -11.94 13.79
N THR A 76 -30.10 -12.96 14.12
CA THR A 76 -30.08 -13.52 15.47
C THR A 76 -29.25 -12.60 16.37
N ASP A 77 -29.62 -12.48 17.64
CA ASP A 77 -28.83 -11.72 18.63
C ASP A 77 -27.39 -12.24 18.71
N ASP A 78 -27.20 -13.54 18.44
CA ASP A 78 -25.90 -14.20 18.37
C ASP A 78 -25.05 -13.70 17.19
N ALA A 79 -25.62 -13.53 16.00
CA ALA A 79 -24.90 -13.00 14.83
C ALA A 79 -24.48 -11.54 15.01
N ALA A 80 -25.36 -10.72 15.60
CA ALA A 80 -25.04 -9.33 15.91
C ALA A 80 -23.93 -9.21 16.96
N THR A 81 -23.97 -10.05 17.99
CA THR A 81 -22.95 -10.11 19.06
C THR A 81 -21.62 -10.62 18.52
N LEU A 82 -21.63 -11.67 17.69
CA LEU A 82 -20.43 -12.22 17.04
C LEU A 82 -19.76 -11.17 16.16
N TYR A 83 -20.52 -10.47 15.32
CA TYR A 83 -20.00 -9.40 14.49
C TYR A 83 -19.35 -8.30 15.35
N GLN A 84 -20.03 -7.81 16.39
CA GLN A 84 -19.46 -6.79 17.28
C GLN A 84 -18.15 -7.26 17.92
N LYS A 85 -18.11 -8.50 18.42
CA LYS A 85 -16.92 -9.09 19.08
C LYS A 85 -15.74 -9.22 18.12
N LYS A 86 -15.98 -9.61 16.86
CA LYS A 86 -14.94 -9.85 15.86
C LYS A 86 -14.69 -8.64 14.94
N ARG A 87 -15.45 -7.55 15.07
CA ARG A 87 -15.35 -6.36 14.20
C ARG A 87 -13.97 -5.71 14.23
N SER A 88 -13.34 -5.61 15.38
CA SER A 88 -11.97 -5.07 15.49
C SER A 88 -10.97 -5.90 14.69
N LEU A 89 -11.09 -7.24 14.74
CA LEU A 89 -10.29 -8.17 13.94
C LEU A 89 -10.62 -8.06 12.45
N MET A 90 -11.89 -7.89 12.08
CA MET A 90 -12.28 -7.62 10.70
C MET A 90 -11.69 -6.30 10.19
N LEU A 91 -11.75 -5.22 10.98
CA LEU A 91 -11.15 -3.93 10.63
C LEU A 91 -9.62 -4.01 10.53
N ALA A 92 -8.96 -4.74 11.44
CA ALA A 92 -7.54 -5.01 11.37
C ALA A 92 -7.18 -5.81 10.10
N GLY A 93 -7.98 -6.82 9.76
CA GLY A 93 -7.87 -7.59 8.52
C GLY A 93 -8.05 -6.74 7.26
N LEU A 94 -8.99 -5.79 7.27
CA LEU A 94 -9.17 -4.82 6.17
C LEU A 94 -7.96 -3.89 6.02
N ASN A 95 -7.47 -3.34 7.13
CA ASN A 95 -6.34 -2.41 7.12
C ASN A 95 -5.03 -3.09 6.73
N SER A 96 -4.93 -4.41 6.94
CA SER A 96 -3.77 -5.23 6.55
C SER A 96 -3.99 -5.99 5.23
N MET A 97 -5.12 -5.78 4.52
CA MET A 97 -5.52 -6.50 3.30
C MET A 97 -5.47 -8.04 3.42
N ALA A 98 -5.62 -8.56 4.63
CA ALA A 98 -5.44 -9.98 4.96
C ALA A 98 -6.76 -10.62 5.42
N MET A 99 -7.88 -10.13 4.91
CA MET A 99 -9.20 -10.66 5.26
C MET A 99 -9.44 -12.00 4.52
N PRO A 100 -9.78 -13.09 5.22
CA PRO A 100 -10.07 -14.39 4.61
C PRO A 100 -11.44 -14.34 3.92
N LEU A 101 -11.47 -13.76 2.73
CA LEU A 101 -12.65 -13.66 1.88
C LEU A 101 -12.83 -14.91 1.05
N ASN A 102 -13.95 -15.60 1.20
CA ASN A 102 -14.32 -16.75 0.38
C ASN A 102 -15.00 -16.26 -0.90
N TYR A 103 -14.51 -16.70 -2.05
CA TYR A 103 -15.05 -16.36 -3.36
C TYR A 103 -15.80 -17.56 -3.93
N SER A 104 -17.03 -17.35 -4.40
CA SER A 104 -17.74 -18.39 -5.14
C SER A 104 -17.11 -18.64 -6.51
N SER A 105 -17.51 -19.72 -7.17
CA SER A 105 -17.31 -19.83 -8.63
C SER A 105 -18.04 -18.68 -9.34
N PRO A 106 -17.51 -18.16 -10.46
CA PRO A 106 -18.18 -17.13 -11.24
C PRO A 106 -19.48 -17.65 -11.84
N ILE A 107 -20.54 -16.86 -11.71
CA ILE A 107 -21.86 -17.15 -12.25
C ILE A 107 -22.18 -16.14 -13.34
N LEU A 108 -22.74 -16.59 -14.45
CA LEU A 108 -23.14 -15.71 -15.54
C LEU A 108 -24.57 -15.25 -15.32
N SER A 109 -24.78 -13.94 -15.29
CA SER A 109 -26.12 -13.32 -15.25
C SER A 109 -26.30 -12.48 -16.51
N GLY A 110 -26.89 -13.08 -17.54
CA GLY A 110 -26.97 -12.48 -18.87
C GLY A 110 -25.59 -12.24 -19.51
N ASN A 111 -25.23 -10.96 -19.69
CA ASN A 111 -23.94 -10.53 -20.23
C ASN A 111 -22.89 -10.27 -19.16
N ASP A 112 -23.26 -10.35 -17.88
CA ASP A 112 -22.40 -10.02 -16.76
C ASP A 112 -21.85 -11.28 -16.11
N THR A 113 -20.65 -11.16 -15.57
CA THR A 113 -20.06 -12.15 -14.67
C THR A 113 -20.24 -11.68 -13.24
N CYS A 114 -20.96 -12.46 -12.44
CA CYS A 114 -21.23 -12.19 -11.04
C CYS A 114 -20.38 -13.10 -10.15
N MET A 115 -19.91 -12.52 -9.05
CA MET A 115 -19.11 -13.20 -8.04
C MET A 115 -19.73 -12.93 -6.67
N LYS A 116 -19.91 -13.98 -5.88
CA LYS A 116 -20.28 -13.86 -4.48
C LYS A 116 -19.01 -13.89 -3.62
N VAL A 117 -18.91 -12.95 -2.71
CA VAL A 117 -17.84 -12.86 -1.71
C VAL A 117 -18.47 -13.03 -0.34
N SER A 118 -17.89 -13.88 0.49
CA SER A 118 -18.32 -14.03 1.87
C SER A 118 -17.15 -13.98 2.85
N LEU A 119 -17.41 -13.41 4.01
CA LEU A 119 -16.51 -13.41 5.16
C LEU A 119 -17.22 -14.14 6.29
N ASP A 120 -16.65 -15.25 6.72
CA ASP A 120 -17.12 -15.95 7.92
C ASP A 120 -16.30 -15.49 9.13
N PRO A 121 -16.90 -14.76 10.10
CA PRO A 121 -16.19 -14.32 11.30
C PRO A 121 -15.66 -15.47 12.17
N ASN A 122 -16.14 -16.70 11.98
CA ASN A 122 -15.65 -17.88 12.70
C ASN A 122 -14.37 -18.47 12.07
N GLN A 123 -14.13 -18.21 10.77
CA GLN A 123 -12.89 -18.58 10.10
C GLN A 123 -11.75 -17.59 10.38
N LEU A 124 -12.06 -16.42 10.95
CA LEU A 124 -11.09 -15.57 11.61
C LEU A 124 -10.63 -16.31 12.87
N GLY A 125 -9.51 -17.03 12.73
CA GLY A 125 -9.02 -18.10 13.61
C GLY A 125 -9.46 -18.01 15.08
N ALA A 126 -9.87 -19.15 15.63
CA ALA A 126 -9.74 -19.35 17.06
C ALA A 126 -8.25 -19.46 17.38
N SER A 127 -7.84 -18.75 18.43
CA SER A 127 -6.54 -18.85 19.07
C SER A 127 -6.26 -20.30 19.51
N GLU A 128 -5.69 -21.13 18.64
CA GLU A 128 -5.22 -22.45 19.05
C GLU A 128 -3.75 -22.66 18.64
N GLU A 129 -2.93 -22.63 19.70
CA GLU A 129 -1.76 -23.47 19.96
C GLU A 129 -0.61 -23.50 18.94
N GLN A 130 -0.06 -22.32 18.66
CA GLN A 130 1.37 -22.11 18.87
C GLN A 130 1.48 -20.92 19.81
N ASN A 131 2.34 -21.01 20.83
CA ASN A 131 2.50 -20.15 22.02
C ASN A 131 2.74 -18.63 21.75
N TRP A 132 1.91 -18.05 20.90
CA TRP A 132 1.64 -16.65 20.64
C TRP A 132 0.43 -16.34 21.49
N GLN A 133 0.64 -16.12 22.78
CA GLN A 133 -0.44 -15.69 23.65
C GLN A 133 -1.08 -14.44 23.01
N GLU A 134 -2.32 -14.57 22.57
CA GLU A 134 -3.06 -13.46 21.95
C GLU A 134 -3.16 -12.24 22.87
N ASP A 135 -2.97 -12.45 24.18
CA ASP A 135 -3.00 -11.44 25.23
C ASP A 135 -1.62 -10.87 25.60
N SER A 136 -0.51 -11.47 25.16
CA SER A 136 0.82 -10.93 25.46
C SER A 136 1.12 -9.77 24.52
N HIS A 137 1.14 -8.55 25.07
CA HIS A 137 1.53 -7.33 24.37
C HIS A 137 3.00 -7.38 23.90
N ASP A 138 3.79 -8.27 24.50
CA ASP A 138 5.23 -8.35 24.41
C ASP A 138 5.67 -9.76 23.94
N ILE A 139 6.64 -9.82 23.02
CA ILE A 139 7.17 -11.07 22.46
C ILE A 139 8.66 -11.15 22.77
N SER A 140 9.07 -12.20 23.50
CA SER A 140 10.48 -12.42 23.84
C SER A 140 11.16 -13.34 22.84
N VAL A 141 12.29 -12.90 22.27
CA VAL A 141 13.10 -13.68 21.33
C VAL A 141 14.56 -13.66 21.72
N THR A 142 15.25 -14.80 21.52
CA THR A 142 16.70 -14.90 21.72
C THR A 142 17.39 -14.83 20.37
N VAL A 143 18.29 -13.86 20.20
CA VAL A 143 18.94 -13.56 18.92
C VAL A 143 20.44 -13.38 19.10
N ILE A 144 21.17 -13.59 18.01
CA ILE A 144 22.62 -13.42 17.95
C ILE A 144 22.93 -12.33 16.92
N GLY A 145 23.65 -11.30 17.35
CA GLY A 145 24.12 -10.21 16.50
C GLY A 145 25.63 -10.07 16.50
N GLU A 146 26.16 -9.51 15.42
CA GLU A 146 27.59 -9.34 15.18
C GLU A 146 27.91 -7.92 14.73
N GLY A 147 29.04 -7.38 15.19
CA GLY A 147 29.41 -6.00 14.91
C GLY A 147 30.92 -5.75 14.96
N TRP A 148 31.37 -4.84 14.10
CA TRP A 148 32.75 -4.34 14.05
C TRP A 148 32.76 -2.86 14.35
N ALA A 149 33.88 -2.36 14.90
CA ALA A 149 34.03 -0.94 15.18
C ALA A 149 33.94 -0.11 13.88
N LYS A 150 33.16 0.97 13.91
CA LYS A 150 33.04 1.96 12.84
C LYS A 150 33.26 3.35 13.45
N LYS A 151 33.60 4.36 12.64
CA LYS A 151 33.79 5.74 13.15
C LYS A 151 32.59 6.16 14.01
N GLY A 152 32.84 6.46 15.28
CA GLY A 152 31.82 6.93 16.24
C GLY A 152 31.02 5.84 16.98
N LYS A 153 31.17 4.53 16.68
CA LYS A 153 30.46 3.45 17.38
C LYS A 153 31.39 2.26 17.70
N SER A 154 31.26 1.71 18.91
CA SER A 154 32.02 0.52 19.33
C SER A 154 31.52 -0.75 18.62
N ALA A 155 32.37 -1.77 18.54
CA ALA A 155 31.98 -3.08 18.00
C ALA A 155 30.81 -3.70 18.78
N LEU A 156 30.77 -3.49 20.09
CA LEU A 156 29.68 -3.95 20.96
C LEU A 156 28.35 -3.28 20.60
N VAL A 157 28.33 -1.96 20.48
CA VAL A 157 27.11 -1.21 20.13
C VAL A 157 26.59 -1.62 18.75
N ASN A 158 27.49 -1.85 17.79
CA ASN A 158 27.08 -2.33 16.46
C ASN A 158 26.54 -3.77 16.50
N ALA A 159 27.10 -4.64 17.35
CA ALA A 159 26.63 -6.01 17.51
C ALA A 159 25.27 -6.09 18.23
N GLU A 160 25.06 -5.23 19.23
CA GLU A 160 23.77 -5.05 19.90
C GLU A 160 22.72 -4.53 18.92
N GLN A 161 23.06 -3.53 18.11
CA GLN A 161 22.18 -3.03 17.07
C GLN A 161 21.80 -4.15 16.09
N ASP A 162 22.76 -4.90 15.53
CA ASP A 162 22.47 -6.06 14.64
C ASP A 162 21.56 -7.11 15.30
N ALA A 163 21.80 -7.44 16.58
CA ALA A 163 20.95 -8.37 17.32
C ALA A 163 19.51 -7.85 17.44
N LEU A 164 19.31 -6.58 17.82
CA LEU A 164 17.99 -5.96 17.95
C LEU A 164 17.24 -5.92 16.61
N GLN A 165 17.95 -5.64 15.51
CA GLN A 165 17.37 -5.70 14.16
C GLN A 165 16.84 -7.12 13.85
N ARG A 166 17.64 -8.15 14.14
CA ARG A 166 17.26 -9.56 13.95
C ARG A 166 16.08 -9.99 14.83
N ALA A 167 15.99 -9.48 16.06
CA ALA A 167 14.84 -9.75 16.94
C ALA A 167 13.54 -9.29 16.30
N VAL A 168 13.52 -8.05 15.79
CA VAL A 168 12.36 -7.51 15.09
C VAL A 168 12.07 -8.31 13.82
N SER A 169 13.09 -8.64 13.00
CA SER A 169 12.89 -9.47 11.79
C SER A 169 12.26 -10.82 12.08
N GLN A 170 12.70 -11.52 13.13
CA GLN A 170 12.14 -12.82 13.51
C GLN A 170 10.66 -12.70 13.92
N VAL A 171 10.33 -11.71 14.75
CA VAL A 171 8.96 -11.48 15.21
C VAL A 171 8.04 -11.10 14.04
N VAL A 172 8.49 -10.20 13.16
CA VAL A 172 7.78 -9.81 11.94
C VAL A 172 7.58 -11.01 11.01
N GLY A 173 8.62 -11.82 10.79
CA GLY A 173 8.57 -12.97 9.89
C GLY A 173 7.53 -14.01 10.33
N VAL A 174 7.42 -14.27 11.63
CA VAL A 174 6.40 -15.19 12.15
C VAL A 174 5.01 -14.57 12.08
N TRP A 175 4.85 -13.30 12.45
CA TRP A 175 3.56 -12.60 12.34
C TRP A 175 3.03 -12.58 10.90
N LEU A 176 3.87 -12.19 9.93
CA LEU A 176 3.52 -12.23 8.51
C LEU A 176 3.18 -13.65 8.07
N SER A 177 3.97 -14.65 8.46
CA SER A 177 3.71 -16.04 8.07
C SER A 177 2.38 -16.58 8.60
N GLN A 178 2.00 -16.23 9.83
CA GLN A 178 0.70 -16.60 10.42
C GLN A 178 -0.47 -15.88 9.73
N GLN A 179 -0.32 -14.57 9.49
CA GLN A 179 -1.36 -13.78 8.84
C GLN A 179 -1.62 -14.23 7.40
N TYR A 180 -0.56 -14.49 6.64
CA TYR A 180 -0.68 -14.99 5.26
C TYR A 180 -1.12 -16.47 5.18
N ALA A 181 -0.78 -17.30 6.16
CA ALA A 181 -1.26 -18.69 6.22
C ALA A 181 -2.76 -18.76 6.49
N GLN A 182 -3.31 -17.80 7.26
CA GLN A 182 -4.75 -17.69 7.50
C GLN A 182 -5.51 -16.99 6.36
N SER A 183 -4.84 -16.16 5.55
CA SER A 183 -5.44 -15.45 4.41
C SER A 183 -5.47 -16.24 3.10
N SER A 184 -5.42 -17.58 3.15
CA SER A 184 -5.27 -18.49 1.99
C SER A 184 -6.31 -18.35 0.86
N SER A 185 -7.31 -17.47 1.02
CA SER A 185 -8.31 -17.18 0.01
C SER A 185 -7.97 -15.99 -0.90
N THR A 186 -6.87 -15.29 -0.66
CA THR A 186 -6.22 -14.48 -1.70
C THR A 186 -5.37 -15.40 -2.57
N GLU A 187 -6.01 -16.17 -3.45
CA GLU A 187 -5.50 -16.33 -4.82
C GLU A 187 -5.56 -14.96 -5.51
N MET A 188 -4.87 -13.97 -4.92
CA MET A 188 -4.31 -12.90 -5.71
C MET A 188 -3.33 -13.63 -6.59
N SER A 189 -3.58 -13.59 -7.90
CA SER A 189 -2.76 -14.25 -8.91
C SER A 189 -1.42 -13.52 -9.01
N ILE A 190 -0.66 -13.53 -7.92
CA ILE A 190 0.79 -13.50 -7.88
C ILE A 190 1.21 -14.81 -8.55
N VAL A 191 1.30 -14.79 -9.87
CA VAL A 191 1.91 -15.86 -10.65
C VAL A 191 3.40 -15.76 -10.38
N ASP A 192 3.79 -16.22 -9.19
CA ASP A 192 5.09 -16.76 -8.78
C ASP A 192 5.24 -16.62 -7.26
N GLY A 193 5.43 -17.74 -6.57
CA GLY A 193 5.68 -17.80 -5.11
C GLY A 193 6.93 -17.03 -4.64
N ASN A 194 7.68 -16.41 -5.55
CA ASN A 194 8.88 -15.63 -5.26
C ASN A 194 8.54 -14.20 -4.79
N GLU A 195 7.48 -13.58 -5.31
CA GLU A 195 7.09 -12.19 -5.00
C GLU A 195 6.55 -12.02 -3.57
N SER A 196 5.81 -13.02 -3.06
CA SER A 196 5.32 -13.00 -1.68
C SER A 196 6.43 -13.15 -0.64
N MET A 197 7.48 -13.93 -0.96
CA MET A 197 8.69 -14.00 -0.14
C MET A 197 9.48 -12.69 -0.18
N HIS A 198 9.62 -12.06 -1.35
CA HIS A 198 10.29 -10.76 -1.49
C HIS A 198 9.60 -9.66 -0.69
N MET A 199 8.27 -9.63 -0.64
CA MET A 199 7.53 -8.64 0.14
C MET A 199 7.71 -8.82 1.65
N ARG A 200 7.69 -10.08 2.13
CA ARG A 200 7.95 -10.39 3.55
C ARG A 200 9.36 -10.00 3.97
N GLU A 201 10.34 -10.33 3.14
CA GLU A 201 11.74 -9.97 3.37
C GLU A 201 11.90 -8.45 3.41
N LEU A 202 11.26 -7.74 2.49
CA LEU A 202 11.33 -6.29 2.42
C LEU A 202 10.69 -5.60 3.62
N ILE A 203 9.51 -6.04 4.08
CA ILE A 203 8.87 -5.50 5.30
C ILE A 203 9.74 -5.83 6.53
N GLY A 204 10.26 -7.06 6.61
CA GLY A 204 11.20 -7.47 7.65
C GLY A 204 12.46 -6.60 7.69
N GLN A 205 13.03 -6.26 6.52
CA GLN A 205 14.18 -5.37 6.41
C GLN A 205 13.84 -3.91 6.77
N GLN A 206 12.67 -3.41 6.37
CA GLN A 206 12.26 -2.05 6.73
C GLN A 206 12.07 -1.90 8.24
N LEU A 207 11.32 -2.80 8.87
CA LEU A 207 11.01 -2.75 10.30
C LEU A 207 12.23 -3.05 11.18
N SER A 208 13.05 -4.02 10.78
CA SER A 208 14.30 -4.30 11.51
C SER A 208 15.25 -3.12 11.50
N SER A 209 15.31 -2.35 10.41
CA SER A 209 16.15 -1.15 10.35
C SER A 209 15.77 -0.05 11.36
N HIS A 210 14.59 -0.14 12.00
CA HIS A 210 14.07 0.75 13.05
C HIS A 210 13.70 -0.06 14.31
N SER A 211 14.61 -0.89 14.81
CA SER A 211 14.38 -1.61 16.08
C SER A 211 14.14 -0.68 17.28
N GLU A 212 14.64 0.55 17.21
CA GLU A 212 14.43 1.61 18.22
C GLU A 212 12.95 2.00 18.26
N GLY A 213 12.25 1.63 19.34
CA GLY A 213 10.81 1.87 19.53
C GLY A 213 9.91 0.66 19.24
N LEU A 214 10.46 -0.43 18.70
CA LEU A 214 9.78 -1.73 18.61
C LEU A 214 10.24 -2.70 19.70
N VAL A 215 11.48 -2.53 20.18
CA VAL A 215 12.02 -3.30 21.31
C VAL A 215 11.83 -2.51 22.60
N LYS A 216 11.06 -3.07 23.54
CA LYS A 216 10.78 -2.49 24.86
C LYS A 216 11.97 -2.59 25.78
N GLU A 217 12.57 -3.78 25.83
CA GLU A 217 13.73 -4.07 26.66
C GLU A 217 14.56 -5.20 26.04
N TRP A 218 15.85 -5.22 26.35
CA TRP A 218 16.72 -6.33 25.99
C TRP A 218 17.75 -6.58 27.09
N GLN A 219 18.18 -7.84 27.19
CA GLN A 219 19.18 -8.28 28.12
C GLN A 219 20.28 -9.05 27.38
N THR A 220 21.53 -8.67 27.60
CA THR A 220 22.68 -9.40 27.09
C THR A 220 22.89 -10.68 27.89
N LEU A 221 22.74 -11.83 27.23
CA LEU A 221 22.95 -13.14 27.83
C LEU A 221 24.41 -13.58 27.72
N LYS A 222 25.04 -13.26 26.58
CA LYS A 222 26.40 -13.70 26.28
C LYS A 222 27.08 -12.73 25.32
N THR A 223 28.39 -12.58 25.51
CA THR A 223 29.25 -11.79 24.62
C THR A 223 30.49 -12.60 24.28
N LYS A 224 30.93 -12.54 23.02
CA LYS A 224 32.10 -13.25 22.51
C LYS A 224 32.87 -12.34 21.55
N ALA A 225 34.19 -12.23 21.74
CA ALA A 225 35.04 -11.53 20.79
C ALA A 225 35.22 -12.35 19.50
N LEU A 226 35.15 -11.67 18.35
CA LEU A 226 35.42 -12.22 17.02
C LEU A 226 36.79 -11.73 16.51
N GLN A 227 37.27 -12.34 15.43
CA GLN A 227 38.48 -11.86 14.76
C GLN A 227 38.30 -10.46 14.17
N GLY A 228 39.39 -9.70 14.07
CA GLY A 228 39.38 -8.36 13.47
C GLY A 228 38.69 -7.28 14.32
N ALA A 229 38.78 -7.37 15.65
CA ALA A 229 38.09 -6.48 16.59
C ALA A 229 36.55 -6.48 16.46
N GLY A 230 35.99 -7.58 15.95
CA GLY A 230 34.56 -7.83 15.94
C GLY A 230 34.05 -8.34 17.29
N MET A 231 32.75 -8.20 17.52
CA MET A 231 32.05 -8.69 18.70
C MET A 231 30.79 -9.42 18.26
N GLN A 232 30.48 -10.53 18.94
CA GLN A 232 29.22 -11.25 18.84
C GLN A 232 28.50 -11.14 20.19
N VAL A 233 27.21 -10.82 20.15
CA VAL A 233 26.35 -10.75 21.33
C VAL A 233 25.14 -11.66 21.15
N THR A 234 24.71 -12.29 22.23
CA THR A 234 23.44 -13.00 22.31
C THR A 234 22.52 -12.22 23.24
N LEU A 235 21.40 -11.77 22.70
CA LEU A 235 20.42 -10.97 23.43
C LEU A 235 19.13 -11.75 23.61
N LEU A 236 18.50 -11.58 24.77
CA LEU A 236 17.06 -11.77 24.94
C LEU A 236 16.41 -10.41 24.70
N ALA A 237 15.60 -10.27 23.67
CA ALA A 237 14.93 -9.03 23.32
C ALA A 237 13.41 -9.19 23.43
N VAL A 238 12.75 -8.18 23.99
CA VAL A 238 11.29 -8.12 24.15
C VAL A 238 10.73 -7.10 23.16
N VAL A 239 9.97 -7.58 22.17
CA VAL A 239 9.39 -6.79 21.08
C VAL A 239 7.91 -6.54 21.35
N GLU A 240 7.47 -5.28 21.25
CA GLU A 240 6.07 -4.93 21.41
C GLU A 240 5.27 -5.25 20.14
N LYS A 241 4.19 -6.03 20.31
CA LYS A 241 3.37 -6.51 19.20
C LYS A 241 2.55 -5.39 18.56
N ALA A 242 1.95 -4.51 19.36
CA ALA A 242 1.07 -3.46 18.86
C ALA A 242 1.74 -2.46 17.89
N PRO A 243 2.87 -1.80 18.25
CA PRO A 243 3.55 -0.89 17.33
C PRO A 243 4.11 -1.60 16.10
N LEU A 244 4.56 -2.85 16.26
CA LEU A 244 5.03 -3.68 15.14
C LEU A 244 3.91 -3.96 14.13
N VAL A 245 2.73 -4.39 14.60
CA VAL A 245 1.56 -4.65 13.74
C VAL A 245 1.11 -3.37 13.05
N GLN A 246 1.11 -2.24 13.76
CA GLN A 246 0.71 -0.96 13.19
C GLN A 246 1.66 -0.53 12.06
N GLN A 247 2.97 -0.57 12.30
CA GLN A 247 3.96 -0.19 11.28
C GLN A 247 3.98 -1.16 10.10
N ALA A 248 3.88 -2.47 10.35
CA ALA A 248 3.78 -3.47 9.29
C ALA A 248 2.52 -3.29 8.43
N SER A 249 1.38 -3.01 9.05
CA SER A 249 0.11 -2.74 8.33
C SER A 249 0.19 -1.47 7.49
N GLN A 250 0.87 -0.43 8.00
CA GLN A 250 1.08 0.80 7.23
C GLN A 250 2.00 0.57 6.02
N LEU A 251 3.04 -0.25 6.15
CA LEU A 251 3.88 -0.63 5.01
C LEU A 251 3.08 -1.45 3.99
N LEU A 252 2.25 -2.39 4.45
CA LEU A 252 1.38 -3.17 3.58
C LEU A 252 0.35 -2.31 2.85
N SER A 253 -0.29 -1.36 3.52
CA SER A 253 -1.28 -0.48 2.90
C SER A 253 -0.65 0.40 1.80
N ILE A 254 0.57 0.89 2.01
CA ILE A 254 1.35 1.62 1.00
C ILE A 254 1.63 0.74 -0.24
N ILE A 255 1.93 -0.55 -0.03
CA ILE A 255 2.28 -1.48 -1.12
C ILE A 255 1.02 -1.93 -1.89
N GLY A 256 -0.07 -2.25 -1.20
CA GLY A 256 -1.26 -2.84 -1.84
C GLY A 256 -2.34 -1.85 -2.27
N SER A 257 -2.33 -0.60 -1.77
CA SER A 257 -3.20 0.48 -2.30
C SER A 257 -2.40 1.78 -2.41
N PRO A 258 -1.41 1.82 -3.32
CA PRO A 258 -0.55 2.99 -3.47
C PRO A 258 -1.35 4.17 -3.98
N ARG A 259 -0.97 5.37 -3.49
CA ARG A 259 -1.51 6.63 -3.99
C ARG A 259 -0.57 7.21 -5.04
N VAL A 260 -1.11 7.58 -6.20
CA VAL A 260 -0.33 8.11 -7.33
C VAL A 260 -0.90 9.39 -7.88
N LYS A 261 -0.02 10.23 -8.43
CA LYS A 261 -0.38 11.40 -9.23
C LYS A 261 -0.24 11.08 -10.71
N VAL A 262 -1.21 11.46 -11.55
CA VAL A 262 -1.19 11.13 -12.98
C VAL A 262 -0.91 12.38 -13.82
N PHE A 263 0.17 12.32 -14.60
CA PHE A 263 0.58 13.29 -15.62
C PHE A 263 0.43 12.68 -17.00
N ALA A 264 -0.62 13.07 -17.71
CA ALA A 264 -0.91 12.59 -19.06
C ALA A 264 -1.74 13.63 -19.83
N PRO A 265 -1.70 13.64 -21.18
CA PRO A 265 -2.65 14.40 -21.99
C PRO A 265 -4.05 13.78 -21.93
N GLU A 266 -5.09 14.57 -22.24
CA GLU A 266 -6.43 14.04 -22.49
C GLU A 266 -6.50 13.45 -23.92
N PRO A 267 -7.24 12.35 -24.16
CA PRO A 267 -8.14 11.66 -23.23
C PRO A 267 -7.46 10.60 -22.33
N LEU A 268 -6.18 10.29 -22.57
CA LEU A 268 -5.43 9.25 -21.84
C LEU A 268 -5.47 9.44 -20.32
N LYS A 269 -5.37 10.68 -19.84
CA LYS A 269 -5.43 10.98 -18.41
C LYS A 269 -6.73 10.50 -17.77
N THR A 270 -7.88 10.74 -18.40
CA THR A 270 -9.18 10.31 -17.88
C THR A 270 -9.30 8.79 -17.87
N GLU A 271 -8.96 8.12 -18.97
CA GLU A 271 -9.02 6.66 -19.08
C GLU A 271 -8.08 5.96 -18.10
N LEU A 272 -6.84 6.45 -17.97
CA LEU A 272 -5.86 5.89 -17.06
C LEU A 272 -6.27 6.08 -15.60
N LYS A 273 -6.87 7.21 -15.24
CA LYS A 273 -7.41 7.41 -13.88
C LYS A 273 -8.53 6.42 -13.54
N ALA A 274 -9.45 6.20 -14.47
CA ALA A 274 -10.53 5.24 -14.29
C ALA A 274 -9.96 3.82 -14.11
N TRP A 275 -9.01 3.43 -14.95
CA TRP A 275 -8.34 2.13 -14.87
C TRP A 275 -7.59 1.95 -13.54
N LEU A 276 -6.81 2.94 -13.09
CA LEU A 276 -6.07 2.88 -11.83
C LEU A 276 -7.01 2.69 -10.62
N ASN A 277 -8.10 3.46 -10.58
CA ASN A 277 -9.10 3.34 -9.51
C ASN A 277 -9.77 1.96 -9.50
N GLN A 278 -10.07 1.38 -10.67
CA GLN A 278 -10.58 0.00 -10.78
C GLN A 278 -9.58 -1.04 -10.27
N GLN A 279 -8.28 -0.79 -10.41
CA GLN A 279 -7.22 -1.64 -9.85
C GLN A 279 -6.95 -1.39 -8.35
N GLY A 280 -7.72 -0.54 -7.67
CA GLY A 280 -7.52 -0.22 -6.25
C GLY A 280 -6.34 0.73 -5.97
N ILE A 281 -5.82 1.39 -7.01
CA ILE A 281 -4.76 2.40 -6.90
C ILE A 281 -5.43 3.78 -6.79
N GLU A 282 -5.22 4.48 -5.68
CA GLU A 282 -5.86 5.77 -5.45
C GLU A 282 -5.15 6.87 -6.25
N VAL A 283 -5.90 7.64 -7.05
CA VAL A 283 -5.34 8.79 -7.76
C VAL A 283 -5.60 10.10 -6.99
N GLY A 284 -4.53 10.81 -6.64
CA GLY A 284 -4.60 12.08 -5.91
C GLY A 284 -3.50 13.07 -6.30
N ASP A 285 -3.72 14.36 -6.00
CA ASP A 285 -2.72 15.41 -6.28
C ASP A 285 -1.54 15.40 -5.30
N SER A 286 -1.76 14.84 -4.09
CA SER A 286 -0.78 14.59 -3.05
C SER A 286 -0.41 13.11 -3.04
N ALA A 287 0.67 12.76 -3.73
CA ALA A 287 1.19 11.40 -3.85
C ALA A 287 2.73 11.42 -3.89
N SER A 288 3.37 10.41 -3.30
CA SER A 288 4.83 10.23 -3.36
C SER A 288 5.32 9.67 -4.69
N LEU A 289 4.40 9.18 -5.52
CA LEU A 289 4.68 8.62 -6.83
C LEU A 289 3.82 9.29 -7.90
N ALA A 290 4.43 9.43 -9.07
CA ALA A 290 3.86 10.09 -10.23
C ALA A 290 3.93 9.15 -11.43
N ILE A 291 2.78 8.93 -12.07
CA ILE A 291 2.66 8.20 -13.32
C ILE A 291 2.72 9.22 -14.46
N TYR A 292 3.73 9.12 -15.31
CA TYR A 292 3.87 9.90 -16.52
C TYR A 292 3.48 9.03 -17.70
N ALA A 293 2.34 9.32 -18.32
CA ALA A 293 1.84 8.56 -19.45
C ALA A 293 1.76 9.42 -20.70
N GLN A 294 2.13 8.83 -21.83
CA GLN A 294 2.13 9.49 -23.14
C GLN A 294 1.46 8.57 -24.16
N SER A 295 0.56 9.13 -24.97
CA SER A 295 -0.04 8.48 -26.12
C SER A 295 0.43 9.16 -27.41
N GLU A 296 0.72 8.35 -28.43
CA GLU A 296 0.97 8.81 -29.79
C GLU A 296 0.26 7.90 -30.80
N LEU A 297 -0.46 8.52 -31.74
CA LEU A 297 -1.06 7.80 -32.87
C LEU A 297 -0.08 7.69 -34.04
N VAL A 298 0.43 6.48 -34.24
CA VAL A 298 1.29 6.15 -35.39
C VAL A 298 0.44 5.87 -36.61
N LYS A 299 0.68 6.63 -37.69
CA LYS A 299 -0.04 6.50 -38.97
C LYS A 299 0.57 5.39 -39.82
N ARG A 300 -0.25 4.44 -40.28
CA ARG A 300 0.10 3.50 -41.36
C ARG A 300 -1.04 3.45 -42.36
N GLU A 301 -0.84 4.10 -43.51
CA GLU A 301 -1.88 4.23 -44.55
C GLU A 301 -3.20 4.78 -43.97
N ASN A 302 -4.32 4.09 -44.21
CA ASN A 302 -5.63 4.43 -43.67
C ASN A 302 -5.85 3.97 -42.23
N ASN A 303 -4.87 3.29 -41.63
CA ASN A 303 -4.95 2.77 -40.27
C ASN A 303 -4.16 3.63 -39.28
N ARG A 304 -4.55 3.53 -38.02
CA ARG A 304 -3.90 4.14 -36.85
C ARG A 304 -3.57 3.05 -35.84
N ARG A 305 -2.42 3.20 -35.20
CA ARG A 305 -1.97 2.37 -34.09
C ARG A 305 -1.62 3.27 -32.92
N LEU A 306 -1.88 2.81 -31.71
CA LEU A 306 -1.57 3.56 -30.50
C LEU A 306 -0.22 3.10 -29.97
N HIS A 307 0.71 4.04 -29.83
CA HIS A 307 1.88 3.89 -28.97
C HIS A 307 1.53 4.51 -27.61
N LEU A 308 1.58 3.72 -26.56
CA LEU A 308 1.32 4.12 -25.19
C LEU A 308 2.54 3.75 -24.35
N SER A 309 3.10 4.74 -23.66
CA SER A 309 4.19 4.54 -22.71
C SER A 309 3.83 5.13 -21.37
N ILE A 310 4.17 4.40 -20.30
CA ILE A 310 3.90 4.77 -18.92
C ILE A 310 5.19 4.62 -18.12
N ASP A 311 5.59 5.70 -17.46
CA ASP A 311 6.68 5.71 -16.48
C ASP A 311 6.13 5.93 -15.08
N VAL A 312 6.62 5.16 -14.11
CA VAL A 312 6.39 5.42 -12.68
C VAL A 312 7.62 6.10 -12.11
N ARG A 313 7.42 7.28 -11.53
CA ARG A 313 8.50 8.12 -10.99
C ARG A 313 8.23 8.51 -9.55
N ASP A 314 9.29 8.77 -8.78
CA ASP A 314 9.17 9.45 -7.49
C ASP A 314 9.16 10.98 -7.63
N LEU A 315 8.95 11.68 -6.51
CA LEU A 315 9.01 13.15 -6.44
C LEU A 315 10.39 13.71 -6.81
N SER A 316 11.46 12.91 -6.71
CA SER A 316 12.82 13.27 -7.09
C SER A 316 13.12 13.03 -8.58
N GLY A 317 12.19 12.43 -9.34
CA GLY A 317 12.31 12.13 -10.76
C GLY A 317 12.93 10.78 -11.12
N ASN A 318 13.25 9.93 -10.13
CA ASN A 318 13.78 8.59 -10.37
C ASN A 318 12.71 7.68 -10.96
N ILE A 319 13.06 6.89 -11.97
CA ILE A 319 12.13 5.96 -12.64
C ILE A 319 12.22 4.58 -11.97
N TYR A 320 11.07 4.04 -11.58
CA TYR A 320 10.92 2.73 -10.91
C TYR A 320 10.18 1.70 -11.75
N GLY A 321 9.42 2.14 -12.74
CA GLY A 321 8.72 1.28 -13.67
C GLY A 321 8.62 1.93 -15.02
N ASN A 322 8.80 1.14 -16.07
CA ASN A 322 8.49 1.52 -17.43
C ASN A 322 7.61 0.42 -18.04
N TRP A 323 6.50 0.83 -18.64
CA TRP A 323 5.65 -0.05 -19.39
C TRP A 323 5.33 0.60 -20.74
N LYS A 324 5.25 -0.23 -21.77
CA LYS A 324 4.83 0.17 -23.11
C LYS A 324 3.88 -0.87 -23.65
N ASN A 325 2.84 -0.42 -24.34
CA ASN A 325 1.99 -1.35 -25.08
C ASN A 325 2.74 -1.90 -26.30
N ASP A 326 2.24 -3.00 -26.87
CA ASP A 326 2.66 -3.46 -28.19
C ASP A 326 1.70 -2.88 -29.25
N PRO A 327 2.11 -1.87 -30.04
CA PRO A 327 1.24 -1.21 -31.02
C PRO A 327 0.86 -2.11 -32.19
N SER A 328 1.52 -3.26 -32.36
CA SER A 328 1.27 -4.17 -33.47
C SER A 328 0.04 -5.04 -33.28
N LEU A 329 -0.45 -5.17 -32.04
CA LEU A 329 -1.57 -6.03 -31.67
C LEU A 329 -2.90 -5.56 -32.28
N MET A 330 -3.05 -4.25 -32.48
CA MET A 330 -4.31 -3.68 -32.91
C MET A 330 -4.14 -2.40 -33.70
N SER A 331 -4.92 -2.27 -34.76
CA SER A 331 -5.02 -1.07 -35.58
C SER A 331 -6.47 -0.81 -35.95
N LEU A 332 -6.88 0.44 -35.85
CA LEU A 332 -8.21 0.88 -36.27
C LEU A 332 -8.11 1.79 -37.51
N PRO A 333 -9.12 1.81 -38.38
CA PRO A 333 -9.22 2.79 -39.46
C PRO A 333 -9.17 4.22 -38.93
N LYS A 334 -8.78 5.17 -39.78
CA LYS A 334 -8.77 6.59 -39.42
C LYS A 334 -10.18 7.08 -39.08
N ASP A 335 -10.40 7.39 -37.81
CA ASP A 335 -11.62 8.00 -37.28
C ASP A 335 -11.27 9.12 -36.28
N PRO A 336 -12.12 10.15 -36.07
CA PRO A 336 -11.91 11.16 -35.03
C PRO A 336 -11.76 10.61 -33.60
N HIS A 337 -12.40 9.48 -33.26
CA HIS A 337 -12.36 8.88 -31.92
C HIS A 337 -11.33 7.74 -31.79
N VAL A 338 -10.54 7.52 -32.84
CA VAL A 338 -9.62 6.38 -32.94
C VAL A 338 -8.63 6.29 -31.78
N GLU A 339 -8.20 7.43 -31.22
CA GLU A 339 -7.32 7.43 -30.04
C GLU A 339 -8.01 6.87 -28.81
N GLN A 340 -9.24 7.34 -28.54
CA GLN A 340 -10.02 6.90 -27.38
C GLN A 340 -10.40 5.42 -27.50
N ASP A 341 -10.83 4.99 -28.69
CA ASP A 341 -11.17 3.58 -28.94
C ASP A 341 -9.97 2.66 -28.76
N LEU A 342 -8.79 3.07 -29.28
CA LEU A 342 -7.56 2.29 -29.09
C LEU A 342 -7.16 2.26 -27.61
N LEU A 343 -7.22 3.39 -26.90
CA LEU A 343 -6.90 3.47 -25.46
C LEU A 343 -7.77 2.53 -24.64
N ALA A 344 -9.09 2.59 -24.82
CA ALA A 344 -10.06 1.76 -24.11
C ALA A 344 -9.75 0.27 -24.32
N VAL A 345 -9.46 -0.15 -25.55
CA VAL A 345 -9.20 -1.58 -25.84
C VAL A 345 -7.83 -2.03 -25.33
N TYR A 346 -6.78 -1.21 -25.42
CA TYR A 346 -5.47 -1.56 -24.87
C TYR A 346 -5.51 -1.69 -23.33
N LEU A 347 -6.20 -0.79 -22.63
CA LEU A 347 -6.36 -0.85 -21.17
C LEU A 347 -7.30 -1.98 -20.72
N ALA A 348 -8.32 -2.32 -21.52
CA ALA A 348 -9.22 -3.44 -21.24
C ALA A 348 -8.64 -4.82 -21.61
N SER A 349 -7.60 -4.87 -22.46
CA SER A 349 -6.99 -6.13 -22.89
C SER A 349 -6.37 -6.87 -21.69
N PRO A 350 -6.76 -8.12 -21.40
CA PRO A 350 -6.31 -8.83 -20.20
C PRO A 350 -4.80 -8.97 -20.07
N SER A 351 -4.10 -9.19 -21.20
CA SER A 351 -2.64 -9.34 -21.20
C SER A 351 -1.92 -8.01 -20.94
N GLN A 352 -2.40 -6.93 -21.55
CA GLN A 352 -1.83 -5.59 -21.41
C GLN A 352 -2.12 -5.01 -20.02
N SER A 353 -3.37 -5.14 -19.55
CA SER A 353 -3.79 -4.76 -18.21
C SER A 353 -2.96 -5.47 -17.14
N ARG A 354 -2.79 -6.79 -17.26
CA ARG A 354 -1.94 -7.58 -16.34
C ARG A 354 -0.48 -7.13 -16.38
N ALA A 355 0.08 -6.90 -17.57
CA ALA A 355 1.46 -6.47 -17.71
C ALA A 355 1.69 -5.08 -17.09
N LEU A 356 0.75 -4.14 -17.31
CA LEU A 356 0.80 -2.82 -16.69
C LEU A 356 0.69 -2.91 -15.17
N HIS A 357 -0.25 -3.70 -14.65
CA HIS A 357 -0.42 -3.92 -13.22
C HIS A 357 0.86 -4.50 -12.58
N LEU A 358 1.51 -5.48 -13.21
CA LEU A 358 2.79 -6.03 -12.75
C LEU A 358 3.90 -4.98 -12.74
N ALA A 359 4.01 -4.17 -13.79
CA ALA A 359 5.01 -3.10 -13.85
C ALA A 359 4.80 -2.04 -12.76
N LEU A 360 3.55 -1.71 -12.46
CA LEU A 360 3.20 -0.81 -11.36
C LEU A 360 3.59 -1.41 -10.00
N ASN A 361 3.21 -2.66 -9.73
CA ASN A 361 3.55 -3.33 -8.48
C ASN A 361 5.07 -3.43 -8.26
N GLN A 362 5.82 -3.81 -9.28
CA GLN A 362 7.28 -3.86 -9.21
C GLN A 362 7.87 -2.47 -8.91
N ALA A 363 7.33 -1.41 -9.52
CA ALA A 363 7.76 -0.06 -9.24
C ALA A 363 7.49 0.33 -7.77
N PHE A 364 6.31 0.01 -7.24
CA PHE A 364 5.95 0.26 -5.84
C PHE A 364 6.87 -0.50 -4.88
N THR A 365 7.12 -1.78 -5.13
CA THR A 365 8.03 -2.60 -4.32
C THR A 365 9.44 -2.02 -4.31
N GLN A 366 9.96 -1.58 -5.46
CA GLN A 366 11.29 -0.96 -5.53
C GLN A 366 11.38 0.36 -4.77
N VAL A 367 10.32 1.17 -4.75
CA VAL A 367 10.28 2.42 -3.99
C VAL A 367 10.38 2.14 -2.50
N VAL A 368 9.63 1.15 -1.98
CA VAL A 368 9.71 0.78 -0.56
C VAL A 368 11.06 0.16 -0.23
N ALA A 369 11.63 -0.66 -1.13
CA ALA A 369 12.95 -1.26 -0.97
C ALA A 369 14.06 -0.22 -0.71
N ARG A 370 13.95 0.96 -1.33
CA ARG A 370 14.93 2.05 -1.17
C ARG A 370 14.75 2.91 0.08
N GLY A 371 13.95 2.47 1.06
CA GLY A 371 13.84 3.15 2.35
C GLY A 371 12.59 4.01 2.50
N GLY A 372 11.48 3.57 1.89
CA GLY A 372 10.18 4.21 2.06
C GLY A 372 9.89 5.31 1.04
N LEU A 373 8.80 6.03 1.27
CA LEU A 373 8.28 7.04 0.34
C LEU A 373 9.10 8.33 0.40
N VAL A 374 9.21 9.00 -0.74
CA VAL A 374 9.83 10.33 -0.81
C VAL A 374 8.90 11.36 -0.18
N ARG A 375 9.47 12.25 0.62
CA ARG A 375 8.81 13.40 1.24
C ARG A 375 9.54 14.68 0.88
N GLU A 376 8.79 15.76 0.74
CA GLU A 376 9.31 17.10 0.54
C GLU A 376 9.18 17.91 1.84
N ILE A 377 10.27 18.54 2.25
CA ILE A 377 10.30 19.53 3.33
C ILE A 377 10.56 20.89 2.68
N LEU A 378 9.60 21.80 2.80
CA LEU A 378 9.66 23.14 2.26
C LEU A 378 10.10 24.11 3.36
N LEU A 379 11.32 24.66 3.21
CA LEU A 379 11.89 25.64 4.11
C LEU A 379 11.95 27.02 3.43
N PRO A 380 11.42 28.10 4.04
CA PRO A 380 11.56 29.44 3.49
C PRO A 380 13.03 29.83 3.37
N ASN A 381 13.45 30.31 2.19
CA ASN A 381 14.84 30.68 1.91
C ASN A 381 15.38 31.71 2.91
N GLN A 382 14.52 32.62 3.38
CA GLN A 382 14.90 33.71 4.30
C GLN A 382 15.14 33.24 5.75
N LYS A 383 14.78 32.00 6.08
CA LYS A 383 14.88 31.45 7.43
C LYS A 383 16.04 30.46 7.61
N LEU A 384 16.70 30.09 6.52
CA LEU A 384 17.92 29.28 6.52
C LEU A 384 19.14 30.20 6.69
N THR A 385 19.90 30.01 7.77
CA THR A 385 21.14 30.75 8.00
C THR A 385 22.34 30.09 7.31
N GLU A 386 22.32 28.75 7.23
CA GLU A 386 23.40 27.93 6.65
C GLU A 386 22.79 26.88 5.69
N PRO A 387 22.31 27.31 4.50
CA PRO A 387 21.61 26.43 3.56
C PRO A 387 22.48 25.28 3.04
N GLU A 388 23.79 25.43 2.99
CA GLU A 388 24.76 24.41 2.61
C GLU A 388 24.82 23.23 3.58
N MET A 389 24.55 23.45 4.87
CA MET A 389 24.58 22.41 5.90
C MET A 389 23.30 21.57 5.95
N LEU A 390 22.24 21.99 5.25
CA LEU A 390 20.94 21.33 5.28
C LEU A 390 21.03 19.85 4.82
N HIS A 391 21.87 19.55 3.83
CA HIS A 391 22.04 18.17 3.34
C HIS A 391 22.63 17.28 4.42
N ASP A 392 23.71 17.74 5.06
CA ASP A 392 24.42 17.00 6.09
C ASP A 392 23.55 16.81 7.33
N VAL A 393 22.87 17.87 7.78
CA VAL A 393 21.94 17.79 8.93
C VAL A 393 20.84 16.76 8.69
N LEU A 394 20.19 16.77 7.52
CA LEU A 394 19.14 15.81 7.21
C LEU A 394 19.68 14.38 7.08
N ASN A 395 20.90 14.18 6.55
CA ASN A 395 21.55 12.87 6.48
C ASN A 395 21.93 12.29 7.86
N THR A 396 22.04 13.12 8.91
CA THR A 396 22.27 12.62 10.26
C THR A 396 21.02 12.04 10.92
N LEU A 397 19.83 12.30 10.36
CA LEU A 397 18.57 11.81 10.90
C LEU A 397 18.45 10.29 10.71
N GLY A 398 18.11 9.58 11.79
CA GLY A 398 17.81 8.16 11.74
C GLY A 398 16.68 7.87 10.76
N GLY A 399 16.88 6.89 9.87
CA GLY A 399 15.86 6.47 8.91
C GLY A 399 15.70 7.35 7.68
N VAL A 400 16.48 8.44 7.56
CA VAL A 400 16.53 9.26 6.36
C VAL A 400 17.52 8.66 5.34
N SER A 401 17.15 8.71 4.06
CA SER A 401 18.02 8.34 2.94
C SER A 401 17.70 9.19 1.70
N ASP A 402 18.57 9.13 0.68
CA ASP A 402 18.39 9.82 -0.61
C ASP A 402 18.02 11.31 -0.48
N VAL A 403 18.72 12.05 0.37
CA VAL A 403 18.48 13.49 0.56
C VAL A 403 18.93 14.27 -0.69
N ALA A 404 18.02 15.00 -1.31
CA ALA A 404 18.27 15.91 -2.42
C ALA A 404 17.70 17.29 -2.12
N ILE A 405 18.46 18.34 -2.39
CA ILE A 405 18.04 19.72 -2.12
C ILE A 405 17.92 20.47 -3.44
N HIS A 406 16.78 21.13 -3.63
CA HIS A 406 16.56 21.99 -4.78
C HIS A 406 15.84 23.28 -4.37
N LYS A 407 15.99 24.35 -5.16
CA LYS A 407 15.28 25.61 -4.92
C LYS A 407 13.99 25.66 -5.72
N ARG A 408 12.90 26.07 -5.09
CA ARG A 408 11.58 26.27 -5.71
C ARG A 408 11.01 27.61 -5.21
N ASN A 409 11.11 28.64 -6.04
CA ASN A 409 10.69 30.01 -5.69
C ASN A 409 11.33 30.48 -4.38
N ASP A 410 10.51 30.95 -3.42
CA ASP A 410 10.93 31.43 -2.11
C ASP A 410 11.27 30.32 -1.10
N TYR A 411 11.26 29.06 -1.55
CA TYR A 411 11.54 27.90 -0.71
C TYR A 411 12.77 27.11 -1.18
N THR A 412 13.51 26.60 -0.20
CA THR A 412 14.46 25.52 -0.34
C THR A 412 13.70 24.23 -0.03
N VAL A 413 13.65 23.32 -1.00
CA VAL A 413 12.93 22.06 -0.91
C VAL A 413 13.94 20.94 -0.71
N ALA A 414 13.86 20.29 0.45
CA ALA A 414 14.59 19.06 0.72
C ALA A 414 13.68 17.87 0.42
N SER A 415 14.04 17.09 -0.59
CA SER A 415 13.41 15.82 -0.93
C SER A 415 14.21 14.72 -0.25
N LEU A 416 13.57 13.85 0.52
CA LEU A 416 14.23 12.76 1.22
C LEU A 416 13.32 11.54 1.34
N ARG A 417 13.92 10.37 1.50
CA ARG A 417 13.20 9.14 1.86
C ARG A 417 13.22 8.98 3.37
N TYR A 418 12.07 8.64 3.93
CA TYR A 418 11.96 8.33 5.35
C TYR A 418 11.11 7.09 5.56
N LYS A 419 11.62 6.16 6.38
CA LYS A 419 11.02 4.84 6.60
C LYS A 419 9.82 4.85 7.55
N GLY A 420 9.78 5.76 8.53
CA GLY A 420 8.67 5.91 9.50
C GLY A 420 7.52 6.76 8.97
N ASN A 421 6.62 7.26 9.83
CA ASN A 421 5.52 8.13 9.40
C ASN A 421 5.91 9.62 9.30
N THR A 422 5.04 10.46 8.73
CA THR A 422 5.32 11.89 8.46
C THR A 422 5.36 12.73 9.73
N GLY A 423 4.64 12.32 10.78
CA GLY A 423 4.67 12.97 12.09
C GLY A 423 5.99 12.76 12.83
N GLU A 424 6.55 11.57 12.76
CA GLU A 424 7.87 11.26 13.30
C GLU A 424 8.96 12.05 12.58
N LEU A 425 8.90 12.09 11.24
CA LEU A 425 9.83 12.91 10.45
C LEU A 425 9.72 14.38 10.84
N ALA A 426 8.50 14.91 10.99
CA ALA A 426 8.27 16.30 11.41
C ALA A 426 9.00 16.62 12.73
N ASN A 427 8.87 15.75 13.73
CA ASN A 427 9.53 15.93 15.02
C ASN A 427 11.06 15.83 14.92
N ALA A 428 11.58 14.85 14.17
CA ALA A 428 13.01 14.65 13.99
C ALA A 428 13.66 15.84 13.26
N VAL A 429 13.00 16.35 12.22
CA VAL A 429 13.46 17.52 11.46
C VAL A 429 13.43 18.76 12.35
N ASP A 430 12.34 19.02 13.08
CA ASP A 430 12.24 20.17 14.00
C ASP A 430 13.39 20.20 15.02
N GLN A 431 13.81 19.03 15.52
CA GLN A 431 14.94 18.92 16.45
C GLN A 431 16.30 19.19 15.79
N ALA A 432 16.50 18.72 14.55
CA ALA A 432 17.80 18.81 13.89
C ALA A 432 18.07 20.17 13.23
N ILE A 433 17.06 20.78 12.60
CA ILE A 433 17.28 21.98 11.78
C ILE A 433 17.43 23.27 12.61
N GLY A 434 17.13 23.24 13.92
CA GLY A 434 17.22 24.40 14.80
C GLY A 434 18.63 25.01 14.88
N THR A 435 19.65 24.26 14.46
CA THR A 435 21.05 24.69 14.42
C THR A 435 21.41 25.52 13.18
N ILE A 436 20.67 25.34 12.07
CA ILE A 436 20.94 25.93 10.75
C ILE A 436 19.84 26.91 10.28
N THR A 437 18.93 27.28 11.20
CA THR A 437 17.78 28.14 10.94
C THR A 437 17.69 29.30 11.93
N SER A 438 16.95 30.36 11.58
CA SER A 438 16.76 31.50 12.46
C SER A 438 15.94 31.12 13.69
N LYS A 439 16.20 31.78 14.85
CA LYS A 439 15.42 31.61 16.10
C LYS A 439 13.91 31.89 15.99
N THR A 440 13.45 32.34 14.83
CA THR A 440 12.05 32.70 14.53
C THR A 440 11.38 31.73 13.55
N LEU A 441 11.96 30.56 13.31
CA LEU A 441 11.33 29.52 12.51
C LEU A 441 10.10 28.97 13.25
N SER A 442 8.95 28.94 12.58
CA SER A 442 7.75 28.32 13.15
C SER A 442 7.93 26.81 13.29
N LYS A 443 7.10 26.14 14.11
CA LYS A 443 6.99 24.67 14.03
C LYS A 443 6.63 24.23 12.62
N ILE A 444 7.18 23.10 12.20
CA ILE A 444 6.83 22.49 10.92
C ILE A 444 5.33 22.14 10.89
N LYS A 445 4.68 22.41 9.77
CA LYS A 445 3.31 21.99 9.53
C LYS A 445 3.29 20.84 8.54
N ILE A 446 2.61 19.75 8.89
CA ILE A 446 2.30 18.68 7.95
C ILE A 446 1.15 19.17 7.08
N GLU A 447 1.38 19.34 5.77
CA GLU A 447 0.34 19.73 4.82
C GLU A 447 -0.43 18.51 4.35
N ASP A 448 0.30 17.42 4.07
CA ASP A 448 -0.21 16.09 3.75
C ASP A 448 0.83 15.02 4.11
N ASP A 449 0.55 13.76 3.79
CA ASP A 449 1.42 12.62 4.11
C ASP A 449 2.80 12.68 3.44
N PHE A 450 3.02 13.56 2.46
CA PHE A 450 4.26 13.65 1.68
C PHE A 450 4.93 15.01 1.78
N THR A 451 4.22 16.03 2.26
CA THR A 451 4.66 17.43 2.23
C THR A 451 4.64 18.04 3.62
N LEU A 452 5.81 18.50 4.05
CA LEU A 452 5.98 19.24 5.29
C LEU A 452 6.44 20.66 4.96
N ARG A 453 5.90 21.66 5.67
CA ARG A 453 6.18 23.07 5.38
C ARG A 453 6.47 23.88 6.63
N TYR A 454 7.56 24.62 6.58
CA TYR A 454 7.85 25.71 7.50
C TYR A 454 7.26 27.03 6.99
N LYS A 455 6.83 27.88 7.92
CA LYS A 455 6.27 29.20 7.61
C LYS A 455 7.24 30.33 7.94
#